data_AF-A0A2E2XX26-F1
#
_entry.id   AF-A0A2E2XX26-F1
#
_cell.length_a   1.000
_cell.length_b   1.000
_cell.length_c   1.000
_cell.angle_alpha   90.00
_cell.angle_beta   90.00
_cell.angle_gamma   90.00
#
_symmetry.space_group_name_H-M   'P 1'
#
loop_
_entity.id
_entity.type
_entity.pdbx_description
1 polymer ?
#
loop_
_entity_poly.entity_id
_entity_poly.type
_entity_poly.pdbx_seq_one_letter_code
_entity_poly.pdbx_strand_id
1 'polypeptide(L)'
;MKSVQIIIGLMAISIFFGLQSCEPKVGKNDKVRSIGNTSEVLVVMQNNQQKDGKIGLVIEEFLGKEQYGLLQAEPIFDIAYITVKNFSSMFKKHRNILIINIDKESIGTNVESFKNRWSKPQRVIVITAPSTAYFVNDFPQYSESIIDNFNVAERQRILSIFRPSSKNKVLKSVRDNFKFNITIPQGFYVAKTENGFMWIRKEVTEYSQGIIIFSEPYLDKKQFSKESIVSRTNRYLKQYVPGDSPGAYMSLTDEYLVPTWNQVEGMDPAYAIEMRGVWNVVNDFMGGPYVCYTFVEPLNNNIITIMGYVYQPNKKKRNLLRQLEAIIYSVKLKKPQ
;
A
#
# COMPACT_ATOMS: atom_id res chain seq x y z
N MET A 1 -31.51 -37.45 -74.57
CA MET A 1 -30.69 -37.00 -75.71
C MET A 1 -30.32 -35.54 -75.51
N LYS A 2 -29.02 -35.24 -75.66
CA LYS A 2 -28.41 -33.92 -75.90
C LYS A 2 -28.42 -32.89 -74.76
N SER A 3 -27.33 -32.94 -73.99
CA SER A 3 -26.40 -31.83 -73.70
C SER A 3 -26.68 -30.47 -74.35
N VAL A 4 -26.39 -29.37 -73.63
CA VAL A 4 -25.34 -28.36 -73.99
C VAL A 4 -25.24 -27.24 -72.94
N GLN A 5 -24.00 -27.10 -72.42
CA GLN A 5 -23.18 -25.94 -71.99
C GLN A 5 -23.89 -24.64 -71.53
N ILE A 6 -23.72 -24.23 -70.27
CA ILE A 6 -22.60 -23.42 -69.72
C ILE A 6 -22.43 -22.05 -70.41
N ILE A 7 -22.93 -21.01 -69.76
CA ILE A 7 -22.41 -19.63 -69.90
C ILE A 7 -22.08 -19.12 -68.50
N ILE A 8 -20.81 -18.78 -68.32
CA ILE A 8 -20.17 -18.29 -67.12
C ILE A 8 -20.49 -16.79 -66.99
N GLY A 9 -21.30 -16.43 -66.00
CA GLY A 9 -21.48 -15.04 -65.56
C GLY A 9 -20.50 -14.74 -64.42
N LEU A 10 -19.39 -14.07 -64.74
CA LEU A 10 -18.47 -13.50 -63.76
C LEU A 10 -19.18 -12.35 -63.00
N MET A 11 -19.77 -12.67 -61.85
CA MET A 11 -20.20 -11.67 -60.88
C MET A 11 -19.11 -11.55 -59.82
N ALA A 12 -18.24 -10.55 -60.00
CA ALA A 12 -17.20 -10.20 -59.05
C ALA A 12 -17.85 -9.66 -57.75
N ILE A 13 -18.09 -10.56 -56.80
CA ILE A 13 -18.46 -10.22 -55.44
C ILE A 13 -17.17 -9.79 -54.73
N SER A 14 -16.90 -8.48 -54.78
CA SER A 14 -15.87 -7.83 -53.96
C SER A 14 -16.33 -7.84 -52.50
N ILE A 15 -16.01 -8.91 -51.77
CA ILE A 15 -16.09 -8.93 -50.31
C ILE A 15 -15.00 -7.99 -49.79
N PHE A 16 -15.41 -6.75 -49.54
CA PHE A 16 -14.64 -5.80 -48.77
C PHE A 16 -14.64 -6.29 -47.31
N PHE A 17 -13.66 -7.13 -46.96
CA PHE A 17 -13.36 -7.45 -45.56
C PHE A 17 -12.89 -6.17 -44.87
N GLY A 18 -13.85 -5.43 -44.32
CA GLY A 18 -13.57 -4.38 -43.36
C GLY A 18 -12.96 -5.01 -42.11
N LEU A 19 -11.62 -5.03 -42.03
CA LEU A 19 -10.90 -5.20 -40.78
C LEU A 19 -11.22 -3.98 -39.90
N GLN A 20 -12.34 -4.04 -39.16
CA GLN A 20 -12.53 -3.17 -38.02
C GLN A 20 -11.56 -3.63 -36.93
N SER A 21 -10.35 -3.05 -36.97
CA SER A 21 -9.51 -2.95 -35.79
C SER A 21 -10.32 -2.21 -34.73
N CYS A 22 -10.81 -2.95 -33.74
CA CYS A 22 -11.32 -2.37 -32.51
C CYS A 22 -10.11 -1.82 -31.76
N GLU A 23 -9.68 -0.60 -32.11
CA GLU A 23 -8.88 0.20 -31.20
C GLU A 23 -9.71 0.38 -29.92
N PRO A 24 -9.17 0.02 -28.75
CA PRO A 24 -9.86 0.34 -27.51
C PRO A 24 -9.99 1.87 -27.46
N LYS A 25 -11.23 2.35 -27.42
CA LYS A 25 -11.55 3.76 -27.22
C LYS A 25 -10.95 4.20 -25.89
N VAL A 26 -9.73 4.73 -25.94
CA VAL A 26 -9.10 5.43 -24.81
C VAL A 26 -9.89 6.72 -24.62
N GLY A 27 -10.65 6.78 -23.52
CA GLY A 27 -11.38 7.98 -23.15
C GLY A 27 -10.43 9.18 -23.09
N LYS A 28 -10.83 10.28 -23.72
CA LYS A 28 -10.07 11.54 -23.94
C LYS A 28 -9.62 12.29 -22.65
N ASN A 29 -9.63 11.66 -21.48
CA ASN A 29 -9.25 12.29 -20.21
C ASN A 29 -8.55 11.37 -19.18
N ASP A 30 -8.15 10.15 -19.53
CA ASP A 30 -7.37 9.32 -18.60
C ASP A 30 -5.89 9.71 -18.65
N LYS A 31 -5.45 10.49 -17.66
CA LYS A 31 -4.03 10.77 -17.45
C LYS A 31 -3.24 9.47 -17.41
N VAL A 32 -2.06 9.49 -18.03
CA VAL A 32 -1.16 8.33 -18.10
C VAL A 32 -0.84 7.77 -16.71
N ARG A 33 -0.57 6.48 -16.63
CA ARG A 33 -0.20 5.82 -15.38
C ARG A 33 1.12 6.39 -14.85
N SER A 34 1.20 6.64 -13.54
CA SER A 34 2.44 7.08 -12.89
C SER A 34 3.52 6.00 -12.94
N ILE A 35 4.79 6.39 -12.92
CA ILE A 35 5.99 5.53 -12.91
C ILE A 35 6.80 5.73 -11.61
N GLY A 36 8.01 5.16 -11.54
CA GLY A 36 8.87 5.16 -10.36
C GLY A 36 8.78 3.86 -9.55
N ASN A 37 9.81 3.60 -8.76
CA ASN A 37 9.85 2.43 -7.87
C ASN A 37 8.78 2.53 -6.77
N THR A 38 8.45 1.39 -6.15
CA THR A 38 7.57 1.37 -4.98
C THR A 38 8.25 2.11 -3.83
N SER A 39 7.51 3.00 -3.18
CA SER A 39 8.03 3.80 -2.07
C SER A 39 9.22 4.69 -2.46
N GLU A 40 9.18 5.29 -3.63
CA GLU A 40 10.18 6.27 -4.09
C GLU A 40 9.61 7.70 -4.03
N VAL A 41 10.44 8.67 -3.66
CA VAL A 41 10.15 10.11 -3.77
C VAL A 41 11.18 10.75 -4.69
N LEU A 42 10.71 11.39 -5.75
CA LEU A 42 11.56 12.23 -6.61
C LEU A 42 11.57 13.66 -6.10
N VAL A 43 12.71 14.10 -5.57
CA VAL A 43 12.96 15.46 -5.10
C VAL A 43 13.53 16.30 -6.23
N VAL A 44 12.84 17.38 -6.57
CA VAL A 44 13.22 18.33 -7.62
C VAL A 44 13.76 19.60 -6.98
N MET A 45 15.01 19.95 -7.29
CA MET A 45 15.77 21.05 -6.69
C MET A 45 16.22 22.05 -7.75
N GLN A 46 16.50 23.30 -7.38
CA GLN A 46 17.05 24.29 -8.29
C GLN A 46 18.51 23.99 -8.68
N ASN A 47 19.31 23.43 -7.76
CA ASN A 47 20.73 23.11 -8.00
C ASN A 47 21.23 21.96 -7.10
N ASN A 48 22.44 21.46 -7.37
CA ASN A 48 23.04 20.35 -6.59
C ASN A 48 23.46 20.76 -5.17
N GLN A 49 23.75 22.04 -4.90
CA GLN A 49 24.11 22.50 -3.55
C GLN A 49 22.95 22.32 -2.57
N GLN A 50 21.70 22.37 -3.04
CA GLN A 50 20.55 22.04 -2.20
C GLN A 50 20.57 20.56 -1.77
N LYS A 51 21.01 19.65 -2.65
CA LYS A 51 21.17 18.23 -2.34
C LYS A 51 22.26 18.00 -1.31
N ASP A 52 23.42 18.57 -1.55
CA ASP A 52 24.63 18.27 -0.77
C ASP A 52 24.67 19.09 0.54
N GLY A 53 23.76 20.05 0.68
CA GLY A 53 23.63 20.92 1.84
C GLY A 53 22.49 20.55 2.79
N LYS A 54 22.11 21.52 3.64
CA LYS A 54 21.12 21.32 4.73
C LYS A 54 19.72 20.91 4.24
N ILE A 55 19.33 21.29 3.03
CA ILE A 55 18.03 20.90 2.44
C ILE A 55 18.00 19.39 2.19
N GLY A 56 19.03 18.82 1.56
CA GLY A 56 19.10 17.38 1.36
C GLY A 56 19.12 16.61 2.68
N LEU A 57 19.91 17.07 3.65
CA LEU A 57 20.01 16.45 4.97
C LEU A 57 18.65 16.37 5.69
N VAL A 58 17.89 17.48 5.77
CA VAL A 58 16.59 17.48 6.44
C VAL A 58 15.55 16.65 5.68
N ILE A 59 15.67 16.52 4.36
CA ILE A 59 14.79 15.63 3.58
C ILE A 59 15.09 14.17 3.89
N GLU A 60 16.37 13.77 3.90
CA GLU A 60 16.78 12.42 4.26
C GLU A 60 16.39 12.08 5.70
N GLU A 61 16.56 13.01 6.63
CA GLU A 61 16.19 12.83 8.05
C GLU A 61 14.72 12.47 8.24
N PHE A 62 13.81 13.05 7.46
CA PHE A 62 12.37 12.86 7.64
C PHE A 62 11.73 11.91 6.64
N LEU A 63 12.09 11.99 5.34
CA LEU A 63 11.54 11.14 4.29
C LEU A 63 12.37 9.87 4.06
N GLY A 64 13.64 9.89 4.44
CA GLY A 64 14.56 8.74 4.39
C GLY A 64 14.66 7.99 5.72
N LYS A 65 13.94 8.41 6.77
CA LYS A 65 13.95 7.74 8.08
C LYS A 65 13.58 6.27 7.98
N GLU A 66 14.13 5.46 8.87
CA GLU A 66 13.85 4.03 8.92
C GLU A 66 12.36 3.77 9.21
N GLN A 67 11.78 2.82 8.48
CA GLN A 67 10.42 2.38 8.72
C GLN A 67 10.38 1.53 9.99
N TYR A 68 9.59 1.99 10.96
CA TYR A 68 9.34 1.24 12.18
C TYR A 68 8.72 -0.14 11.91
N GLY A 69 9.07 -1.13 12.72
CA GLY A 69 8.52 -2.49 12.62
C GLY A 69 9.39 -3.45 11.80
N LEU A 70 10.53 -3.01 11.27
CA LEU A 70 11.45 -3.85 10.50
C LEU A 70 12.72 -4.15 11.32
N LEU A 71 13.12 -5.42 11.39
CA LEU A 71 14.39 -5.83 12.02
C LEU A 71 15.62 -5.41 11.20
N GLN A 72 15.46 -5.34 9.88
CA GLN A 72 16.46 -4.78 8.98
C GLN A 72 16.03 -3.36 8.63
N ALA A 73 16.89 -2.38 8.92
CA ALA A 73 16.65 -0.98 8.58
C ALA A 73 16.36 -0.82 7.08
N GLU A 74 15.21 -0.22 6.78
CA GLU A 74 14.81 0.20 5.43
C GLU A 74 14.13 1.57 5.51
N PRO A 75 14.46 2.53 4.63
CA PRO A 75 13.89 3.88 4.69
C PRO A 75 12.40 3.87 4.32
N ILE A 76 11.58 4.75 4.89
CA ILE A 76 10.15 4.86 4.54
C ILE A 76 9.95 5.22 3.05
N PHE A 77 10.89 5.98 2.47
CA PHE A 77 10.99 6.22 1.03
C PHE A 77 12.44 6.12 0.54
N ASP A 78 12.64 5.57 -0.65
CA ASP A 78 13.89 5.74 -1.38
C ASP A 78 13.88 7.12 -2.05
N ILE A 79 14.87 7.97 -1.76
CA ILE A 79 14.89 9.35 -2.26
C ILE A 79 15.77 9.44 -3.50
N ALA A 80 15.19 9.95 -4.58
CA ALA A 80 15.90 10.27 -5.82
C ALA A 80 15.92 11.79 -6.02
N TYR A 81 17.06 12.34 -6.42
CA TYR A 81 17.21 13.78 -6.59
C TYR A 81 17.41 14.15 -8.07
N ILE A 82 16.78 15.25 -8.49
CA ILE A 82 16.98 15.83 -9.81
C ILE A 82 16.94 17.36 -9.74
N THR A 83 17.60 18.03 -10.68
CA THR A 83 17.49 19.48 -10.81
C THR A 83 16.31 19.87 -11.70
N VAL A 84 15.73 21.06 -11.50
CA VAL A 84 14.64 21.61 -12.34
C VAL A 84 15.02 21.60 -13.82
N LYS A 85 16.29 21.89 -14.15
CA LYS A 85 16.83 21.83 -15.52
C LYS A 85 16.64 20.45 -16.17
N ASN A 86 16.73 19.38 -15.38
CA ASN A 86 16.64 18.00 -15.83
C ASN A 86 15.23 17.39 -15.64
N PHE A 87 14.28 18.14 -15.06
CA PHE A 87 12.93 17.66 -14.73
C PHE A 87 12.01 17.57 -15.97
N SER A 88 12.35 16.63 -16.84
CA SER A 88 11.68 16.38 -18.13
C SER A 88 10.26 15.82 -17.99
N SER A 89 9.57 15.66 -19.12
CA SER A 89 8.23 15.07 -19.19
C SER A 89 8.15 13.62 -18.66
N MET A 90 9.27 12.87 -18.71
CA MET A 90 9.37 11.53 -18.15
C MET A 90 9.35 11.58 -16.61
N PHE A 91 10.19 12.42 -16.00
CA PHE A 91 10.27 12.56 -14.55
C PHE A 91 9.00 13.14 -13.93
N LYS A 92 8.29 14.01 -14.66
CA LYS A 92 6.95 14.50 -14.27
C LYS A 92 5.92 13.39 -14.08
N LYS A 93 6.15 12.17 -14.57
CA LYS A 93 5.25 11.02 -14.36
C LYS A 93 5.58 10.20 -13.11
N HIS A 94 6.62 10.54 -12.33
CA HIS A 94 6.91 9.86 -11.07
C HIS A 94 5.75 10.04 -10.08
N ARG A 95 5.52 9.03 -9.25
CA ARG A 95 4.33 8.96 -8.40
C ARG A 95 4.32 9.97 -7.27
N ASN A 96 5.44 10.08 -6.55
CA ASN A 96 5.60 11.03 -5.47
C ASN A 96 6.70 11.99 -5.87
N ILE A 97 6.37 13.28 -5.92
CA ILE A 97 7.29 14.34 -6.32
C ILE A 97 7.27 15.41 -5.26
N LEU A 98 8.44 15.78 -4.74
CA LEU A 98 8.64 16.93 -3.88
C LEU A 98 9.44 17.98 -4.65
N ILE A 99 8.86 19.14 -4.92
CA ILE A 99 9.53 20.23 -5.63
C ILE A 99 9.88 21.31 -4.61
N ILE A 100 11.14 21.75 -4.60
CA ILE A 100 11.65 22.72 -3.64
C ILE A 100 12.12 23.96 -4.38
N ASN A 101 11.55 25.09 -4.01
CA ASN A 101 11.91 26.40 -4.54
C ASN A 101 12.40 27.28 -3.38
N ILE A 102 13.63 27.75 -3.48
CA ILE A 102 14.11 28.88 -2.68
C ILE A 102 13.90 30.15 -3.51
N ASP A 103 13.03 31.01 -3.01
CA ASP A 103 12.60 32.25 -3.66
C ASP A 103 12.63 33.40 -2.65
N LYS A 104 13.59 34.31 -2.81
CA LYS A 104 13.84 35.40 -1.86
C LYS A 104 12.68 36.39 -1.73
N GLU A 105 11.82 36.46 -2.74
CA GLU A 105 10.64 37.35 -2.73
C GLU A 105 9.44 36.72 -1.99
N SER A 106 9.56 35.45 -1.58
CA SER A 106 8.53 34.78 -0.80
C SER A 106 8.45 35.37 0.62
N ILE A 107 7.23 35.60 1.11
CA ILE A 107 6.98 36.19 2.44
C ILE A 107 7.15 35.14 3.57
N GLY A 108 7.12 33.85 3.24
CA GLY A 108 7.27 32.75 4.19
C GLY A 108 7.21 31.38 3.49
N THR A 109 7.26 30.30 4.23
CA THR A 109 7.15 28.96 3.64
C THR A 109 5.72 28.67 3.21
N ASN A 110 5.52 28.39 1.93
CA ASN A 110 4.26 27.97 1.35
C ASN A 110 4.33 26.51 0.89
N VAL A 111 3.31 25.73 1.20
CA VAL A 111 3.21 24.30 0.85
C VAL A 111 1.96 24.05 0.03
N GLU A 112 2.13 23.64 -1.22
CA GLU A 112 1.03 23.31 -2.13
C GLU A 112 1.02 21.81 -2.43
N SER A 113 -0.18 21.21 -2.48
CA SER A 113 -0.34 19.78 -2.73
C SER A 113 -1.27 19.53 -3.91
N PHE A 114 -0.75 18.86 -4.94
CA PHE A 114 -1.48 18.55 -6.16
C PHE A 114 -1.69 17.04 -6.31
N LYS A 115 -2.93 16.66 -6.64
CA LYS A 115 -3.28 15.28 -7.00
C LYS A 115 -3.27 15.12 -8.51
N ASN A 116 -2.64 14.05 -8.99
CA ASN A 116 -2.65 13.64 -10.39
C ASN A 116 -2.27 14.77 -11.36
N ARG A 117 -1.23 15.56 -11.07
CA ARG A 117 -0.88 16.75 -11.88
C ARG A 117 -0.59 16.36 -13.33
N TRP A 118 0.27 15.35 -13.53
CA TRP A 118 0.68 14.84 -14.84
C TRP A 118 0.36 13.36 -15.08
N SER A 119 0.23 12.55 -14.01
CA SER A 119 -0.03 11.11 -14.11
C SER A 119 -0.98 10.62 -13.00
N LYS A 120 -1.41 9.35 -13.01
CA LYS A 120 -2.32 8.80 -11.99
C LYS A 120 -1.94 7.37 -11.52
N PRO A 121 -2.11 7.05 -10.22
CA PRO A 121 -2.21 7.98 -9.10
C PRO A 121 -0.87 8.71 -8.91
N GLN A 122 -0.90 9.99 -8.58
CA GLN A 122 0.28 10.81 -8.33
C GLN A 122 0.02 11.86 -7.26
N ARG A 123 1.04 12.13 -6.45
CA ARG A 123 1.11 13.24 -5.52
C ARG A 123 2.31 14.11 -5.86
N VAL A 124 2.07 15.41 -6.02
CA VAL A 124 3.12 16.42 -6.16
C VAL A 124 2.96 17.41 -5.02
N ILE A 125 4.02 17.58 -4.22
CA ILE A 125 4.07 18.63 -3.21
C ILE A 125 5.11 19.65 -3.64
N VAL A 126 4.77 20.92 -3.56
CA VAL A 126 5.65 22.03 -3.89
C VAL A 126 5.84 22.83 -2.60
N ILE A 127 7.09 23.02 -2.20
CA ILE A 127 7.46 23.86 -1.07
C ILE A 127 8.26 25.04 -1.62
N THR A 128 7.76 26.24 -1.39
CA THR A 128 8.46 27.49 -1.71
C THR A 128 8.83 28.18 -0.41
N ALA A 129 10.10 28.51 -0.22
CA ALA A 129 10.60 29.15 1.00
C ALA A 129 11.55 30.32 0.68
N PRO A 130 11.65 31.34 1.56
CA PRO A 130 12.51 32.51 1.35
C PRO A 130 14.01 32.19 1.29
N SER A 131 14.44 31.19 2.07
CA SER A 131 15.85 30.78 2.16
C SER A 131 15.98 29.33 2.61
N THR A 132 17.19 28.78 2.49
CA THR A 132 17.53 27.46 3.04
C THR A 132 17.23 27.36 4.53
N ALA A 133 17.44 28.43 5.30
CA ALA A 133 17.17 28.42 6.73
C ALA A 133 15.67 28.29 7.03
N TYR A 134 14.83 29.02 6.31
CA TYR A 134 13.36 28.88 6.41
C TYR A 134 12.92 27.47 6.07
N PHE A 135 13.38 26.91 4.94
CA PHE A 135 13.03 25.56 4.55
C PHE A 135 13.38 24.53 5.64
N VAL A 136 14.61 24.58 6.15
CA VAL A 136 15.09 23.59 7.15
C VAL A 136 14.32 23.70 8.46
N ASN A 137 13.97 24.91 8.89
CA ASN A 137 13.22 25.13 10.14
C ASN A 137 11.74 24.72 10.00
N ASP A 138 11.15 24.90 8.82
CA ASP A 138 9.72 24.71 8.61
C ASP A 138 9.38 23.29 8.11
N PHE A 139 10.28 22.63 7.37
CA PHE A 139 10.03 21.29 6.82
C PHE A 139 9.59 20.24 7.86
N PRO A 140 10.15 20.17 9.08
CA PRO A 140 9.68 19.26 10.12
C PRO A 140 8.19 19.40 10.45
N GLN A 141 7.63 20.61 10.35
CA GLN A 141 6.22 20.89 10.66
C GLN A 141 5.27 20.29 9.61
N TYR A 142 5.76 20.06 8.40
CA TYR A 142 4.98 19.53 7.28
C TYR A 142 5.29 18.07 6.94
N SER A 143 6.39 17.53 7.46
CA SER A 143 6.95 16.24 7.04
C SER A 143 5.96 15.08 7.19
N GLU A 144 5.26 14.96 8.31
CA GLU A 144 4.26 13.89 8.52
C GLU A 144 3.09 13.98 7.51
N SER A 145 2.58 15.20 7.26
CA SER A 145 1.53 15.38 6.25
C SER A 145 2.00 15.03 4.84
N ILE A 146 3.26 15.35 4.51
CA ILE A 146 3.89 14.99 3.23
C ILE A 146 3.98 13.46 3.10
N ILE A 147 4.48 12.79 4.13
CA ILE A 147 4.59 11.33 4.21
C ILE A 147 3.22 10.68 3.99
N ASP A 148 2.19 11.15 4.67
CA ASP A 148 0.81 10.65 4.53
C ASP A 148 0.28 10.82 3.11
N ASN A 149 0.50 12.00 2.51
CA ASN A 149 0.04 12.28 1.16
C ASN A 149 0.71 11.38 0.10
N PHE A 150 1.99 11.05 0.29
CA PHE A 150 2.72 10.08 -0.53
C PHE A 150 2.26 8.64 -0.28
N ASN A 151 2.08 8.24 0.98
CA ASN A 151 1.57 6.92 1.34
C ASN A 151 0.17 6.65 0.75
N VAL A 152 -0.72 7.64 0.72
CA VAL A 152 -2.01 7.55 0.04
C VAL A 152 -1.84 7.24 -1.46
N ALA A 153 -0.92 7.92 -2.14
CA ALA A 153 -0.66 7.69 -3.57
C ALA A 153 -0.04 6.31 -3.83
N GLU A 154 0.86 5.84 -2.95
CA GLU A 154 1.42 4.49 -2.98
C GLU A 154 0.33 3.43 -2.83
N ARG A 155 -0.51 3.52 -1.79
CA ARG A 155 -1.62 2.58 -1.56
C ARG A 155 -2.58 2.55 -2.74
N GLN A 156 -2.93 3.71 -3.29
CA GLN A 156 -3.81 3.80 -4.47
C GLN A 156 -3.22 3.08 -5.69
N ARG A 157 -1.90 3.16 -5.90
CA ARG A 157 -1.25 2.45 -7.01
C ARG A 157 -1.25 0.95 -6.77
N ILE A 158 -0.91 0.50 -5.56
CA ILE A 158 -0.90 -0.93 -5.23
C ILE A 158 -2.31 -1.50 -5.47
N LEU A 159 -3.34 -0.81 -4.98
CA LEU A 159 -4.72 -1.23 -5.18
C LEU A 159 -5.18 -1.16 -6.63
N SER A 160 -4.68 -0.22 -7.45
CA SER A 160 -5.02 -0.21 -8.88
C SER A 160 -4.45 -1.41 -9.63
N ILE A 161 -3.33 -1.98 -9.16
CA ILE A 161 -2.76 -3.24 -9.67
C ILE A 161 -3.55 -4.45 -9.15
N PHE A 162 -3.95 -4.42 -7.87
CA PHE A 162 -4.56 -5.58 -7.23
C PHE A 162 -6.01 -5.78 -7.67
N ARG A 163 -6.79 -4.71 -7.81
CA ARG A 163 -8.24 -4.75 -8.12
C ARG A 163 -8.60 -5.58 -9.36
N PRO A 164 -7.94 -5.44 -10.52
CA PRO A 164 -8.25 -6.25 -11.70
C PRO A 164 -8.18 -7.76 -11.43
N SER A 165 -7.25 -8.19 -10.58
CA SER A 165 -7.04 -9.60 -10.20
C SER A 165 -7.81 -10.04 -8.95
N SER A 166 -8.65 -9.18 -8.36
CA SER A 166 -9.28 -9.47 -7.06
C SER A 166 -10.59 -10.25 -7.16
N LYS A 167 -11.06 -10.60 -8.37
CA LYS A 167 -12.24 -11.47 -8.54
C LYS A 167 -11.89 -12.92 -8.19
N ASN A 168 -11.85 -13.23 -6.90
CA ASN A 168 -11.51 -14.56 -6.38
C ASN A 168 -12.42 -14.98 -5.21
N LYS A 169 -12.35 -16.26 -4.84
CA LYS A 169 -13.19 -16.85 -3.77
C LYS A 169 -12.87 -16.31 -2.38
N VAL A 170 -11.64 -15.85 -2.13
CA VAL A 170 -11.19 -15.34 -0.83
C VAL A 170 -12.03 -14.13 -0.40
N LEU A 171 -12.34 -13.22 -1.33
CA LEU A 171 -13.16 -12.05 -1.02
C LEU A 171 -14.54 -12.40 -0.49
N LYS A 172 -15.17 -13.41 -1.07
CA LYS A 172 -16.49 -13.88 -0.64
C LYS A 172 -16.39 -14.47 0.78
N SER A 173 -15.38 -15.29 1.05
CA SER A 173 -15.15 -15.86 2.38
C SER A 173 -14.96 -14.77 3.44
N VAL A 174 -14.14 -13.75 3.18
CA VAL A 174 -13.95 -12.63 4.13
C VAL A 174 -15.27 -11.89 4.38
N ARG A 175 -16.00 -11.56 3.32
CA ARG A 175 -17.28 -10.85 3.42
C ARG A 175 -18.32 -11.63 4.23
N ASP A 176 -18.42 -12.93 3.99
CA ASP A 176 -19.43 -13.77 4.62
C ASP A 176 -19.14 -13.96 6.12
N ASN A 177 -17.88 -14.05 6.51
CA ASN A 177 -17.46 -14.24 7.91
C ASN A 177 -17.39 -12.93 8.71
N PHE A 178 -16.88 -11.85 8.12
CA PHE A 178 -16.53 -10.63 8.86
C PHE A 178 -17.34 -9.38 8.48
N LYS A 179 -18.28 -9.51 7.54
CA LYS A 179 -19.25 -8.46 7.15
C LYS A 179 -18.68 -7.14 6.61
N PHE A 180 -17.39 -7.07 6.28
CA PHE A 180 -16.79 -5.98 5.49
C PHE A 180 -16.32 -6.45 4.11
N ASN A 181 -16.04 -5.50 3.22
CA ASN A 181 -15.35 -5.76 1.95
C ASN A 181 -13.87 -5.44 2.07
N ILE A 182 -13.02 -6.19 1.37
CA ILE A 182 -11.58 -5.96 1.26
C ILE A 182 -11.13 -6.29 -0.17
N THR A 183 -9.98 -5.77 -0.61
CA THR A 183 -9.35 -6.09 -1.89
C THR A 183 -8.17 -7.03 -1.63
N ILE A 184 -8.24 -8.27 -2.13
CA ILE A 184 -7.17 -9.26 -2.04
C ILE A 184 -6.92 -9.76 -3.46
N PRO A 185 -5.72 -9.56 -4.04
CA PRO A 185 -5.41 -9.98 -5.40
C PRO A 185 -5.32 -11.50 -5.53
N GLN A 186 -5.26 -12.01 -6.76
CA GLN A 186 -4.91 -13.40 -7.04
C GLN A 186 -3.55 -13.79 -6.45
N GLY A 187 -3.38 -15.08 -6.16
CA GLY A 187 -2.20 -15.65 -5.51
C GLY A 187 -2.36 -15.81 -3.99
N PHE A 188 -3.35 -15.15 -3.38
CA PHE A 188 -3.76 -15.45 -2.02
C PHE A 188 -4.78 -16.59 -1.96
N TYR A 189 -4.68 -17.46 -0.97
CA TYR A 189 -5.61 -18.55 -0.67
C TYR A 189 -5.94 -18.59 0.83
N VAL A 190 -7.10 -19.15 1.18
CA VAL A 190 -7.49 -19.35 2.58
C VAL A 190 -6.81 -20.62 3.09
N ALA A 191 -5.92 -20.49 4.07
CA ALA A 191 -5.23 -21.60 4.71
C ALA A 191 -6.05 -22.20 5.85
N LYS A 192 -6.80 -21.37 6.58
CA LYS A 192 -7.67 -21.82 7.68
C LYS A 192 -8.86 -20.87 7.87
N THR A 193 -10.01 -21.43 8.20
CA THR A 193 -11.21 -20.69 8.65
C THR A 193 -11.75 -21.36 9.89
N GLU A 194 -12.03 -20.58 10.92
CA GLU A 194 -12.65 -21.00 12.18
C GLU A 194 -13.66 -19.93 12.60
N ASN A 195 -14.45 -20.18 13.65
CA ASN A 195 -15.39 -19.18 14.12
C ASN A 195 -14.66 -17.90 14.57
N GLY A 196 -14.94 -16.78 13.88
CA GLY A 196 -14.31 -15.49 14.13
C GLY A 196 -12.83 -15.43 13.78
N PHE A 197 -12.29 -16.36 12.97
CA PHE A 197 -10.88 -16.37 12.57
C PHE A 197 -10.68 -16.83 11.12
N MET A 198 -9.75 -16.19 10.42
CA MET A 198 -9.33 -16.59 9.08
C MET A 198 -7.86 -16.31 8.86
N TRP A 199 -7.15 -17.29 8.31
CA TRP A 199 -5.76 -17.18 7.90
C TRP A 199 -5.68 -17.31 6.38
N ILE A 200 -5.15 -16.28 5.74
CA ILE A 200 -5.04 -16.14 4.29
C ILE A 200 -3.56 -15.99 3.95
N ARG A 201 -3.06 -16.76 3.00
CA ARG A 201 -1.63 -16.82 2.67
C ARG A 201 -1.40 -16.61 1.19
N LYS A 202 -0.24 -16.05 0.88
CA LYS A 202 0.38 -16.09 -0.44
C LYS A 202 1.79 -16.61 -0.24
N GLU A 203 2.04 -17.76 -0.83
CA GLU A 203 3.33 -18.46 -0.78
C GLU A 203 3.95 -18.43 -2.17
N VAL A 204 5.17 -17.92 -2.27
CA VAL A 204 6.02 -18.02 -3.46
C VAL A 204 7.41 -18.48 -3.02
N THR A 205 8.27 -18.86 -3.97
CA THR A 205 9.58 -19.47 -3.67
C THR A 205 10.42 -18.63 -2.72
N GLU A 206 10.43 -17.30 -2.88
CA GLU A 206 11.33 -16.41 -2.15
C GLU A 206 10.74 -15.80 -0.88
N TYR A 207 9.41 -15.79 -0.73
CA TYR A 207 8.75 -15.09 0.37
C TYR A 207 7.35 -15.61 0.65
N SER A 208 6.89 -15.36 1.87
CA SER A 208 5.52 -15.58 2.30
C SER A 208 4.88 -14.26 2.75
N GLN A 209 3.65 -14.03 2.33
CA GLN A 209 2.80 -12.95 2.82
C GLN A 209 1.55 -13.56 3.45
N GLY A 210 1.22 -13.16 4.66
CA GLY A 210 0.01 -13.62 5.33
C GLY A 210 -0.89 -12.47 5.78
N ILE A 211 -2.19 -12.73 5.77
CA ILE A 211 -3.23 -11.90 6.33
C ILE A 211 -4.01 -12.77 7.32
N ILE A 212 -4.08 -12.31 8.56
CA ILE A 212 -4.84 -12.92 9.63
C ILE A 212 -5.95 -11.97 10.01
N ILE A 213 -7.18 -12.48 10.03
CA ILE A 213 -8.36 -11.72 10.42
C ILE A 213 -8.97 -12.45 11.61
N PHE A 214 -9.23 -11.73 12.69
CA PHE A 214 -10.05 -12.26 13.77
C PHE A 214 -11.01 -11.21 14.31
N SER A 215 -12.09 -11.68 14.91
CA SER A 215 -13.17 -10.86 15.43
C SER A 215 -13.70 -11.39 16.74
N GLU A 216 -13.96 -10.48 17.68
CA GLU A 216 -14.59 -10.76 18.97
C GLU A 216 -15.70 -9.74 19.23
N PRO A 217 -16.68 -10.02 20.11
CA PRO A 217 -17.65 -9.03 20.54
C PRO A 217 -16.96 -7.76 21.07
N TYR A 218 -17.45 -6.60 20.63
CA TYR A 218 -17.01 -5.32 21.17
C TYR A 218 -17.77 -4.99 22.45
N LEU A 219 -17.05 -4.98 23.57
CA LEU A 219 -17.57 -4.78 24.92
C LEU A 219 -17.24 -3.38 25.44
N ASP A 220 -15.98 -2.94 25.30
CA ASP A 220 -15.55 -1.62 25.78
C ASP A 220 -14.25 -1.12 25.13
N LYS A 221 -13.95 0.17 25.36
CA LYS A 221 -12.79 0.86 24.78
C LYS A 221 -11.44 0.28 25.19
N LYS A 222 -11.31 -0.40 26.33
CA LYS A 222 -10.04 -1.02 26.76
C LYS A 222 -9.61 -2.12 25.79
N GLN A 223 -10.52 -2.67 24.99
CA GLN A 223 -10.14 -3.64 23.96
C GLN A 223 -9.19 -3.05 22.90
N PHE A 224 -9.14 -1.72 22.76
CA PHE A 224 -8.17 -1.01 21.91
C PHE A 224 -6.80 -0.79 22.56
N SER A 225 -6.59 -1.09 23.85
CA SER A 225 -5.28 -0.94 24.48
C SER A 225 -4.23 -1.85 23.83
N LYS A 226 -2.96 -1.46 23.90
CA LYS A 226 -1.83 -2.25 23.39
C LYS A 226 -1.84 -3.67 23.96
N GLU A 227 -2.02 -3.81 25.27
CA GLU A 227 -2.00 -5.08 26.00
C GLU A 227 -3.15 -6.00 25.55
N SER A 228 -4.35 -5.42 25.38
CA SER A 228 -5.51 -6.16 24.88
C SER A 228 -5.28 -6.67 23.44
N ILE A 229 -4.79 -5.80 22.54
CA ILE A 229 -4.56 -6.20 21.14
C ILE A 229 -3.49 -7.29 21.06
N VAL A 230 -2.38 -7.14 21.79
CA VAL A 230 -1.30 -8.15 21.83
C VAL A 230 -1.81 -9.48 22.39
N SER A 231 -2.50 -9.45 23.53
CA SER A 231 -3.03 -10.66 24.19
C SER A 231 -4.01 -11.42 23.29
N ARG A 232 -4.98 -10.71 22.69
CA ARG A 232 -5.96 -11.33 21.78
C ARG A 232 -5.30 -11.86 20.52
N THR A 233 -4.36 -11.11 19.93
CA THR A 233 -3.61 -11.56 18.75
C THR A 233 -2.85 -12.85 19.06
N ASN A 234 -2.03 -12.87 20.12
CA ASN A 234 -1.25 -14.05 20.52
C ASN A 234 -2.13 -15.26 20.83
N ARG A 235 -3.33 -15.07 21.41
CA ARG A 235 -4.29 -16.14 21.62
C ARG A 235 -4.71 -16.80 20.30
N TYR A 236 -5.11 -16.01 19.30
CA TYR A 236 -5.50 -16.54 17.98
C TYR A 236 -4.31 -17.15 17.23
N LEU A 237 -3.13 -16.51 17.27
CA LEU A 237 -1.94 -17.03 16.60
C LEU A 237 -1.53 -18.40 17.17
N LYS A 238 -1.45 -18.51 18.51
CA LYS A 238 -1.11 -19.78 19.19
C LYS A 238 -2.10 -20.90 18.86
N GLN A 239 -3.39 -20.58 18.81
CA GLN A 239 -4.43 -21.57 18.61
C GLN A 239 -4.51 -22.06 17.15
N TYR A 240 -4.25 -21.18 16.17
CA TYR A 240 -4.62 -21.44 14.78
C TYR A 240 -3.49 -21.34 13.75
N VAL A 241 -2.30 -20.85 14.12
CA VAL A 241 -1.17 -20.69 13.23
C VAL A 241 0.01 -21.53 13.74
N PRO A 242 0.05 -22.83 13.40
CA PRO A 242 1.15 -23.71 13.80
C PRO A 242 2.43 -23.35 13.03
N GLY A 243 3.59 -23.64 13.64
CA GLY A 243 4.86 -23.73 12.95
C GLY A 243 5.07 -25.10 12.32
N ASP A 244 6.22 -25.30 11.67
CA ASP A 244 6.52 -26.54 10.96
C ASP A 244 6.86 -27.71 11.92
N SER A 245 7.31 -27.39 13.14
CA SER A 245 7.64 -28.37 14.18
C SER A 245 6.48 -28.61 15.16
N PRO A 246 6.34 -29.84 15.73
CA PRO A 246 5.33 -30.11 16.75
C PRO A 246 5.42 -29.15 17.94
N GLY A 247 4.29 -28.51 18.28
CA GLY A 247 4.22 -27.54 19.37
C GLY A 247 4.78 -26.15 19.05
N ALA A 248 5.28 -25.93 17.83
CA ALA A 248 5.65 -24.60 17.36
C ALA A 248 4.40 -23.81 16.93
N TYR A 249 4.39 -22.50 17.19
CA TYR A 249 3.27 -21.63 16.83
C TYR A 249 3.73 -20.18 16.65
N MET A 250 3.00 -19.43 15.83
CA MET A 250 3.28 -18.02 15.61
C MET A 250 2.94 -17.17 16.85
N SER A 251 3.75 -16.18 17.18
CA SER A 251 3.49 -15.21 18.24
C SER A 251 4.01 -13.83 17.85
N LEU A 252 3.43 -12.79 18.42
CA LEU A 252 4.06 -11.47 18.49
C LEU A 252 5.18 -11.52 19.54
N THR A 253 6.26 -10.77 19.31
CA THR A 253 7.37 -10.63 20.24
C THR A 253 7.80 -9.17 20.35
N ASP A 254 8.17 -8.75 21.55
CA ASP A 254 8.79 -7.44 21.85
C ASP A 254 10.29 -7.56 22.16
N GLU A 255 10.85 -8.76 22.13
CA GLU A 255 12.25 -9.06 22.45
C GLU A 255 13.23 -8.20 21.64
N TYR A 256 12.94 -8.01 20.36
CA TYR A 256 13.78 -7.25 19.43
C TYR A 256 13.29 -5.83 19.17
N LEU A 257 11.98 -5.62 19.30
CA LEU A 257 11.34 -4.35 18.97
C LEU A 257 9.99 -4.23 19.69
N VAL A 258 9.88 -3.25 20.57
CA VAL A 258 8.63 -2.94 21.28
C VAL A 258 7.55 -2.49 20.29
N PRO A 259 6.37 -3.11 20.20
CA PRO A 259 5.38 -2.68 19.22
C PRO A 259 4.91 -1.23 19.42
N THR A 260 4.78 -0.48 18.32
CA THR A 260 4.10 0.84 18.32
C THR A 260 2.59 0.66 18.33
N TRP A 261 1.87 1.64 18.85
CA TRP A 261 0.42 1.60 18.98
C TRP A 261 -0.13 3.01 18.79
N ASN A 262 -0.76 3.26 17.65
CA ASN A 262 -1.18 4.60 17.26
C ASN A 262 -2.59 4.58 16.69
N GLN A 263 -3.40 5.59 17.02
CA GLN A 263 -4.62 5.85 16.27
C GLN A 263 -4.26 6.33 14.87
N VAL A 264 -4.96 5.82 13.87
CA VAL A 264 -4.80 6.23 12.47
C VAL A 264 -6.11 6.76 11.90
N GLU A 265 -5.99 7.65 10.92
CA GLU A 265 -7.10 8.23 10.18
C GLU A 265 -7.04 7.87 8.69
N GLY A 266 -8.07 8.23 7.93
CA GLY A 266 -8.06 8.10 6.47
C GLY A 266 -8.28 6.68 5.93
N MET A 267 -8.74 5.76 6.79
CA MET A 267 -9.32 4.47 6.39
C MET A 267 -10.84 4.43 6.67
N ASP A 268 -11.50 3.38 6.18
CA ASP A 268 -12.86 3.03 6.59
C ASP A 268 -12.77 1.73 7.39
N PRO A 269 -13.15 1.68 8.68
CA PRO A 269 -13.75 2.76 9.49
C PRO A 269 -12.80 3.93 9.78
N ALA A 270 -13.37 5.08 10.15
CA ALA A 270 -12.60 6.30 10.46
C ALA A 270 -11.73 6.18 11.73
N TYR A 271 -12.13 5.33 12.68
CA TYR A 271 -11.34 5.04 13.88
C TYR A 271 -10.75 3.64 13.77
N ALA A 272 -9.41 3.57 13.78
CA ALA A 272 -8.67 2.34 13.89
C ALA A 272 -7.38 2.57 14.68
N ILE A 273 -6.91 1.52 15.34
CA ILE A 273 -5.60 1.46 15.95
C ILE A 273 -4.68 0.68 15.02
N GLU A 274 -3.56 1.29 14.63
CA GLU A 274 -2.45 0.61 13.99
C GLU A 274 -1.45 0.14 15.06
N MET A 275 -0.96 -1.09 14.91
CA MET A 275 0.20 -1.59 15.64
C MET A 275 1.21 -2.20 14.67
N ARG A 276 2.48 -1.82 14.80
CA ARG A 276 3.61 -2.39 14.05
C ARG A 276 4.58 -3.03 15.02
N GLY A 277 5.16 -4.16 14.61
CA GLY A 277 6.12 -4.88 15.43
C GLY A 277 6.67 -6.09 14.71
N VAL A 278 7.20 -7.03 15.48
CA VAL A 278 7.82 -8.26 14.99
C VAL A 278 7.04 -9.46 15.49
N TRP A 279 6.91 -10.45 14.61
CA TRP A 279 6.41 -11.78 14.96
C TRP A 279 7.54 -12.79 14.85
N ASN A 280 7.43 -13.86 15.63
CA ASN A 280 8.29 -15.03 15.55
C ASN A 280 7.43 -16.31 15.60
N VAL A 281 8.07 -17.45 15.39
CA VAL A 281 7.50 -18.76 15.71
C VAL A 281 8.17 -19.24 16.99
N VAL A 282 7.37 -19.49 18.02
CA VAL A 282 7.86 -20.07 19.27
C VAL A 282 8.35 -21.49 18.99
N ASN A 283 9.52 -21.85 19.53
CA ASN A 283 10.24 -23.10 19.27
C ASN A 283 10.78 -23.23 17.83
N ASP A 284 11.02 -22.11 17.15
CA ASP A 284 11.63 -22.05 15.80
C ASP A 284 12.33 -20.69 15.61
N PHE A 285 13.05 -20.51 14.50
CA PHE A 285 13.81 -19.30 14.16
C PHE A 285 13.12 -18.42 13.11
N MET A 286 11.92 -18.80 12.69
CA MET A 286 11.13 -18.01 11.74
C MET A 286 10.59 -16.74 12.39
N GLY A 287 10.63 -15.63 11.64
CA GLY A 287 10.06 -14.37 12.09
C GLY A 287 10.10 -13.28 11.02
N GLY A 288 9.51 -12.14 11.36
CA GLY A 288 9.46 -11.01 10.44
C GLY A 288 8.59 -9.87 10.95
N PRO A 289 8.37 -8.84 10.12
CA PRO A 289 7.56 -7.71 10.49
C PRO A 289 6.07 -8.00 10.34
N TYR A 290 5.26 -7.33 11.15
CA TYR A 290 3.82 -7.24 10.97
C TYR A 290 3.33 -5.80 11.07
N VAL A 291 2.16 -5.57 10.48
CA VAL A 291 1.30 -4.43 10.75
C VAL A 291 -0.11 -4.94 10.98
N CYS A 292 -0.79 -4.48 12.03
CA CYS A 292 -2.20 -4.81 12.25
C CYS A 292 -3.04 -3.57 12.49
N TYR A 293 -4.29 -3.64 12.02
CA TYR A 293 -5.30 -2.62 12.23
C TYR A 293 -6.46 -3.22 13.00
N THR A 294 -6.80 -2.60 14.12
CA THR A 294 -7.93 -2.98 14.97
C THR A 294 -9.00 -1.91 14.91
N PHE A 295 -10.25 -2.32 14.63
CA PHE A 295 -11.39 -1.42 14.50
C PHE A 295 -12.72 -2.11 14.80
N VAL A 296 -13.80 -1.35 14.95
CA VAL A 296 -15.15 -1.90 15.17
C VAL A 296 -15.89 -2.05 13.84
N GLU A 297 -16.50 -3.22 13.65
CA GLU A 297 -17.46 -3.52 12.61
C GLU A 297 -18.89 -3.37 13.19
N PRO A 298 -19.71 -2.47 12.64
CA PRO A 298 -20.95 -2.03 13.28
C PRO A 298 -22.13 -2.99 13.10
N LEU A 299 -22.17 -3.87 12.09
CA LEU A 299 -23.33 -4.74 11.86
C LEU A 299 -23.49 -5.78 12.96
N ASN A 300 -22.39 -6.39 13.38
CA ASN A 300 -22.38 -7.40 14.44
C ASN A 300 -21.84 -6.86 15.78
N ASN A 301 -21.49 -5.56 15.83
CA ASN A 301 -20.80 -4.92 16.94
C ASN A 301 -19.57 -5.74 17.40
N ASN A 302 -18.73 -6.10 16.43
CA ASN A 302 -17.51 -6.85 16.67
C ASN A 302 -16.29 -5.94 16.57
N ILE A 303 -15.32 -6.14 17.45
CA ILE A 303 -13.97 -5.60 17.27
C ILE A 303 -13.17 -6.58 16.42
N ILE A 304 -12.67 -6.08 15.30
CA ILE A 304 -11.92 -6.84 14.30
C ILE A 304 -10.47 -6.40 14.36
N THR A 305 -9.56 -7.36 14.27
CA THR A 305 -8.14 -7.11 13.99
C THR A 305 -7.75 -7.79 12.69
N ILE A 306 -7.14 -7.04 11.79
CA ILE A 306 -6.52 -7.55 10.57
C ILE A 306 -5.01 -7.36 10.70
N MET A 307 -4.26 -8.45 10.72
CA MET A 307 -2.80 -8.47 10.78
C MET A 307 -2.23 -8.90 9.42
N GLY A 308 -1.38 -8.08 8.83
CA GLY A 308 -0.54 -8.43 7.70
C GLY A 308 0.87 -8.72 8.17
N TYR A 309 1.46 -9.85 7.75
CA TYR A 309 2.82 -10.23 8.11
C TYR A 309 3.63 -10.73 6.92
N VAL A 310 4.95 -10.56 6.97
CA VAL A 310 5.88 -10.99 5.92
C VAL A 310 6.95 -11.91 6.48
N TYR A 311 7.21 -13.01 5.79
CA TYR A 311 8.42 -13.82 5.95
C TYR A 311 9.27 -13.70 4.69
N GLN A 312 10.52 -13.23 4.84
CA GLN A 312 11.48 -13.15 3.74
C GLN A 312 12.91 -13.08 4.31
N PRO A 313 13.49 -14.22 4.70
CA PRO A 313 14.76 -14.25 5.44
C PRO A 313 15.88 -13.53 4.66
N ASN A 314 16.68 -12.73 5.38
CA ASN A 314 17.85 -12.01 4.87
C ASN A 314 17.61 -11.06 3.67
N LYS A 315 16.37 -10.64 3.41
CA LYS A 315 16.02 -9.68 2.36
C LYS A 315 15.14 -8.54 2.88
N LYS A 316 15.07 -7.48 2.09
CA LYS A 316 14.19 -6.31 2.26
C LYS A 316 12.71 -6.71 2.22
N LYS A 317 11.93 -6.26 3.21
CA LYS A 317 10.51 -6.62 3.44
C LYS A 317 9.57 -5.43 3.37
N ARG A 318 10.05 -4.18 3.47
CA ARG A 318 9.24 -2.95 3.51
C ARG A 318 8.16 -2.92 2.42
N ASN A 319 8.54 -3.21 1.17
CA ASN A 319 7.61 -3.16 0.04
C ASN A 319 6.56 -4.28 0.07
N LEU A 320 6.89 -5.47 0.57
CA LEU A 320 5.92 -6.55 0.77
C LEU A 320 4.94 -6.21 1.90
N LEU A 321 5.44 -5.62 2.99
CA LEU A 321 4.60 -5.19 4.10
C LEU A 321 3.64 -4.07 3.65
N ARG A 322 4.13 -3.11 2.85
CA ARG A 322 3.30 -2.04 2.28
C ARG A 322 2.20 -2.55 1.35
N GLN A 323 2.41 -3.68 0.66
CA GLN A 323 1.35 -4.33 -0.12
C GLN A 323 0.23 -4.88 0.77
N LEU A 324 0.58 -5.52 1.88
CA LEU A 324 -0.38 -6.01 2.86
C LEU A 324 -1.13 -4.85 3.52
N GLU A 325 -0.41 -3.80 3.90
CA GLU A 325 -1.00 -2.58 4.43
C GLU A 325 -2.00 -1.95 3.45
N ALA A 326 -1.67 -1.88 2.15
CA ALA A 326 -2.61 -1.40 1.14
C ALA A 326 -3.87 -2.28 1.03
N ILE A 327 -3.73 -3.60 1.18
CA ILE A 327 -4.87 -4.52 1.27
C ILE A 327 -5.74 -4.20 2.49
N ILE A 328 -5.15 -3.99 3.67
CA ILE A 328 -5.91 -3.66 4.89
C ILE A 328 -6.62 -2.31 4.76
N TYR A 329 -5.95 -1.27 4.23
CA TYR A 329 -6.58 0.04 3.95
C TYR A 329 -7.71 -0.02 2.91
N SER A 330 -7.83 -1.11 2.15
CA SER A 330 -8.92 -1.29 1.20
C SER A 330 -10.22 -1.76 1.85
N VAL A 331 -10.22 -1.99 3.17
CA VAL A 331 -11.43 -2.30 3.92
C VAL A 331 -12.50 -1.24 3.65
N LYS A 332 -13.71 -1.74 3.44
CA LYS A 332 -14.94 -0.96 3.37
C LYS A 332 -16.00 -1.63 4.21
N LEU A 333 -16.39 -0.97 5.29
CA LEU A 333 -17.44 -1.47 6.16
C LEU A 333 -18.76 -1.47 5.41
N LYS A 334 -19.59 -2.46 5.70
CA LYS A 334 -21.01 -2.34 5.35
C LYS A 334 -21.64 -1.40 6.35
N LYS A 335 -22.49 -0.51 5.85
CA LYS A 335 -23.30 0.35 6.72
C LYS A 335 -24.49 -0.46 7.25
N PRO A 336 -24.86 -0.31 8.54
CA PRO A 336 -26.18 -0.71 9.01
C PRO A 336 -27.25 -0.09 8.10
N GLN A 337 -28.25 -0.88 7.72
CA GLN A 337 -29.41 -0.38 6.98
C GLN A 337 -30.26 0.52 7.86
#